data_AF-A0A067CVV6-F1
#
_entry.id   AF-A0A067CVV6-F1
#
_cell.length_a   1.000
_cell.length_b   1.000
_cell.length_c   1.000
_cell.angle_alpha   90.00
_cell.angle_beta   90.00
_cell.angle_gamma   90.00
#
_symmetry.space_group_name_H-M   'P 1'
#
loop_
_entity.id
_entity.type
_entity.pdbx_description
1 polymer ?
#
loop_
_entity_poly.entity_id
_entity_poly.type
_entity_poly.pdbx_seq_one_letter_code
_entity_poly.pdbx_strand_id
1 'polypeptide(L)'
;MSMWATWTYVLLPPAVVLLMLLTIPFPRMIAKGVVRFVDMLFKIELAGIPVVSVITFLAFVSLAGQTYDLQKRYTHPASRWRSERNWWISALTFTIYWMLIRFQAMKKQLLAAQRRDD
;
A
#
# COMPACT_ATOMS: atom_id res chain seq x y z
N MET A 1 13.75 14.34 -11.01
CA MET A 1 12.66 13.35 -10.85
C MET A 1 11.34 14.10 -10.74
N SER A 2 10.21 13.54 -11.19
CA SER A 2 8.90 14.18 -10.94
C SER A 2 8.56 14.06 -9.45
N MET A 3 7.80 15.02 -8.92
CA MET A 3 7.34 15.03 -7.52
C MET A 3 6.62 13.71 -7.17
N TRP A 4 5.82 13.19 -8.11
CA TRP A 4 5.08 11.92 -7.99
C TRP A 4 6.01 10.70 -7.88
N ALA A 5 7.14 10.71 -8.58
CA ALA A 5 8.11 9.63 -8.48
C ALA A 5 8.73 9.59 -7.09
N THR A 6 9.08 10.74 -6.53
CA THR A 6 9.63 10.85 -5.17
C THR A 6 8.67 10.28 -4.14
N TRP A 7 7.38 10.66 -4.18
CA TRP A 7 6.36 10.10 -3.29
C TRP A 7 6.26 8.58 -3.41
N THR A 8 6.26 8.05 -4.63
CA THR A 8 6.22 6.61 -4.88
C THR A 8 7.41 5.88 -4.25
N TYR A 9 8.63 6.41 -4.40
CA TYR A 9 9.84 5.80 -3.83
C TYR A 9 9.89 5.84 -2.30
N VAL A 10 9.25 6.84 -1.68
CA VAL A 10 9.13 6.92 -0.20
C VAL A 10 8.09 5.92 0.30
N LEU A 11 6.99 5.76 -0.43
CA LEU A 11 5.86 4.91 -0.03
C LEU A 11 6.08 3.42 -0.35
N LEU A 12 6.89 3.08 -1.35
CA LEU A 12 7.12 1.70 -1.78
C LEU A 12 7.78 0.82 -0.70
N PRO A 13 8.89 1.22 -0.04
CA PRO A 13 9.57 0.32 0.90
C PRO A 13 8.68 -0.16 2.06
N PRO A 14 7.92 0.73 2.74
CA PRO A 14 6.99 0.27 3.78
C PRO A 14 5.91 -0.67 3.25
N ALA A 15 5.37 -0.40 2.04
CA ALA A 15 4.38 -1.27 1.41
C ALA A 15 4.93 -2.68 1.19
N VAL A 16 6.12 -2.78 0.60
CA VAL A 16 6.78 -4.05 0.29
C VAL A 16 7.15 -4.80 1.57
N VAL A 17 7.67 -4.12 2.59
CA VAL A 17 7.99 -4.74 3.89
C VAL A 17 6.72 -5.31 4.55
N LEU A 18 5.63 -4.54 4.59
CA LEU A 18 4.37 -5.03 5.16
C LEU A 18 3.81 -6.22 4.39
N LEU A 19 3.89 -6.19 3.06
CA LEU A 19 3.47 -7.31 2.22
C LEU A 19 4.31 -8.55 2.53
N MET A 20 5.64 -8.45 2.55
CA MET A 20 6.54 -9.56 2.85
C MET A 20 6.29 -10.13 4.24
N LEU A 21 6.12 -9.28 5.25
CA LEU A 21 5.82 -9.70 6.61
C LEU A 21 4.52 -10.52 6.69
N LEU A 22 3.51 -10.17 5.90
CA LEU A 22 2.22 -10.85 5.90
C LEU A 22 2.16 -12.09 4.99
N THR A 23 3.03 -12.19 3.97
CA THR A 23 3.03 -13.33 3.04
C THR A 23 3.99 -14.44 3.44
N ILE A 24 5.07 -14.13 4.15
CA ILE A 24 6.04 -15.15 4.56
C ILE A 24 5.40 -16.06 5.63
N PRO A 25 5.38 -17.40 5.42
CA PRO A 25 4.84 -18.34 6.38
C PRO A 25 5.82 -18.57 7.53
N PHE A 26 5.85 -17.63 8.49
CA PHE A 26 6.71 -17.74 9.67
C PHE A 26 6.23 -18.85 10.64
N PRO A 27 7.14 -19.42 11.45
CA PRO A 27 6.77 -20.28 12.59
C PRO A 27 5.74 -19.59 13.49
N ARG A 28 4.79 -20.37 14.05
CA ARG A 28 3.60 -19.85 14.78
C ARG A 28 3.90 -18.76 15.82
N MET A 29 5.03 -18.85 16.53
CA MET A 29 5.43 -17.85 17.54
C MET A 29 5.74 -16.49 16.90
N ILE A 30 6.51 -16.49 15.80
CA ILE A 30 6.90 -15.27 15.08
C ILE A 30 5.70 -14.69 14.34
N ALA A 31 4.89 -15.53 13.70
CA ALA A 31 3.69 -15.11 12.99
C ALA A 31 2.70 -14.34 13.90
N LYS A 32 2.50 -14.81 15.15
CA LYS A 32 1.68 -14.08 16.14
C LYS A 32 2.24 -12.69 16.45
N GLY A 33 3.56 -12.57 16.59
CA GLY A 33 4.24 -11.30 16.81
C GLY A 33 4.06 -10.34 15.63
N VAL A 34 4.30 -10.84 14.41
CA VAL A 34 4.14 -10.07 13.17
C VAL A 34 2.70 -9.58 13.01
N VAL A 35 1.70 -10.44 13.20
CA VAL A 35 0.29 -10.04 13.09
C VAL A 35 -0.09 -8.98 14.12
N ARG A 36 0.40 -9.08 15.36
CA ARG A 36 0.16 -8.05 16.40
C ARG A 36 0.82 -6.72 16.06
N PHE A 37 2.06 -6.76 15.57
CA PHE A 37 2.77 -5.56 15.13
C PHE A 37 2.05 -4.88 13.98
N VAL A 38 1.63 -5.66 12.99
CA VAL A 38 0.83 -5.16 11.86
C VAL A 38 -0.48 -4.55 12.37
N ASP A 39 -1.23 -5.23 13.24
CA ASP A 39 -2.45 -4.69 13.84
C ASP A 39 -2.22 -3.37 14.58
N MET A 40 -1.10 -3.22 15.27
CA MET A 40 -0.74 -1.98 15.95
C MET A 40 -0.55 -0.85 14.94
N LEU A 41 0.21 -1.08 13.85
CA LEU A 41 0.42 -0.09 12.79
C LEU A 41 -0.90 0.35 12.14
N PHE A 42 -1.81 -0.60 11.87
CA PHE A 42 -3.10 -0.32 11.27
C PHE A 42 -4.11 0.37 12.19
N LYS A 43 -3.84 0.42 13.50
CA LYS A 43 -4.65 1.16 14.49
C LYS A 43 -4.18 2.59 14.70
N ILE A 44 -3.06 2.99 14.11
CA ILE A 44 -2.58 4.37 14.21
C ILE A 44 -3.58 5.25 13.44
N GLU A 45 -4.18 6.19 14.16
CA GLU A 45 -5.13 7.16 13.63
C GLU A 45 -4.54 8.57 13.73
N LEU A 46 -4.73 9.35 12.68
CA LEU A 46 -4.40 10.75 12.62
C LEU A 46 -5.72 11.53 12.53
N ALA A 47 -6.04 12.31 13.57
CA ALA A 47 -7.29 13.07 13.66
C ALA A 47 -8.56 12.23 13.41
N GLY A 48 -8.59 10.98 13.89
CA GLY A 48 -9.71 10.03 13.72
C GLY A 48 -9.75 9.30 12.37
N ILE A 49 -8.76 9.51 11.50
CA ILE A 49 -8.63 8.79 10.22
C ILE A 49 -7.47 7.79 10.32
N PRO A 50 -7.65 6.51 9.96
CA PRO A 50 -6.55 5.55 9.94
C PRO A 50 -5.41 6.01 9.03
N VAL A 51 -4.18 6.03 9.54
CA VAL A 51 -3.00 6.49 8.79
C VAL A 51 -2.81 5.70 7.50
N VAL A 52 -3.12 4.40 7.50
CA VAL A 52 -3.03 3.56 6.29
C VAL A 52 -3.99 4.03 5.20
N SER A 53 -5.19 4.53 5.55
CA SER A 53 -6.12 5.11 4.58
C SER A 53 -5.55 6.38 3.96
N VAL A 54 -4.93 7.25 4.77
CA VAL A 54 -4.27 8.47 4.29
C VAL A 54 -3.11 8.11 3.34
N ILE A 55 -2.26 7.15 3.73
CA ILE A 55 -1.15 6.68 2.90
C ILE A 55 -1.66 6.08 1.58
N THR A 56 -2.73 5.28 1.63
CA THR A 56 -3.33 4.68 0.44
C THR A 56 -3.89 5.75 -0.50
N PHE A 57 -4.50 6.79 0.05
CA PHE A 57 -4.96 7.94 -0.73
C PHE A 57 -3.78 8.69 -1.38
N LEU A 58 -2.69 8.93 -0.65
CA LEU A 58 -1.48 9.53 -1.23
C LEU A 58 -0.86 8.66 -2.33
N ALA A 59 -0.86 7.34 -2.16
CA ALA A 59 -0.40 6.40 -3.19
C ALA A 59 -1.29 6.47 -4.45
N PHE A 60 -2.61 6.62 -4.27
CA PHE A 60 -3.55 6.83 -5.37
C PHE A 60 -3.30 8.16 -6.11
N VAL A 61 -3.14 9.27 -5.38
CA VAL A 61 -2.82 10.58 -5.97
C VAL A 61 -1.50 10.53 -6.74
N SER A 62 -0.49 9.84 -6.18
CA SER A 62 0.78 9.60 -6.85
C SER A 62 0.61 8.84 -8.17
N LEU A 63 -0.20 7.77 -8.20
CA LEU A 63 -0.53 7.03 -9.42
C LEU A 63 -1.26 7.89 -10.45
N ALA A 64 -2.20 8.73 -10.02
CA ALA A 64 -2.89 9.67 -10.91
C ALA A 64 -1.90 10.68 -11.52
N GLY A 65 -0.99 11.23 -10.71
CA GLY A 65 0.07 12.12 -11.17
C GLY A 65 1.02 11.46 -12.17
N GLN A 66 1.39 10.19 -11.94
CA GLN A 66 2.19 9.42 -12.91
C GLN A 66 1.43 9.13 -14.20
N THR A 67 0.11 8.91 -14.12
CA THR A 67 -0.74 8.69 -15.30
C THR A 67 -0.74 9.94 -16.19
N TYR A 68 -0.87 11.12 -15.59
CA TYR A 68 -0.77 12.39 -16.30
C TYR A 68 0.64 12.60 -16.92
N ASP A 69 1.70 12.34 -16.16
CA ASP A 69 3.08 12.44 -16.65
C ASP A 69 3.35 11.47 -17.82
N LEU A 70 2.79 10.27 -17.78
CA LEU A 70 2.91 9.26 -18.84
C LEU A 70 2.19 9.70 -20.11
N GLN A 71 0.95 10.19 -19.99
CA GLN A 71 0.18 10.73 -21.12
C GLN A 71 0.93 11.90 -21.80
N LYS A 72 1.48 12.83 -21.01
CA LYS A 72 2.22 13.98 -21.53
C LYS A 72 3.47 13.58 -22.32
N ARG A 73 4.11 12.47 -21.98
CA ARG A 73 5.41 12.03 -22.54
C ARG A 73 5.26 10.91 -23.56
N TYR A 74 4.03 10.61 -23.98
CA TYR A 74 3.73 9.45 -24.81
C TYR A 74 4.42 9.49 -26.18
N THR A 75 4.63 10.69 -26.72
CA THR A 75 5.26 10.94 -28.03
C THR A 75 6.80 10.94 -27.98
N HIS A 76 7.41 10.89 -26.80
CA HIS A 76 8.86 10.99 -26.62
C HIS A 76 9.45 9.66 -26.10
N PRO A 77 10.02 8.79 -26.96
CA PRO A 77 10.32 7.38 -26.62
C PRO A 77 11.23 7.20 -25.39
N ALA A 78 12.32 7.98 -25.30
CA ALA A 78 13.28 7.87 -24.21
C ALA A 78 12.75 8.37 -22.84
N SER A 79 11.79 9.30 -22.84
CA SER A 79 11.09 9.72 -21.61
C SER A 79 9.90 8.84 -21.29
N ARG A 80 9.25 8.26 -22.30
CA ARG A 80 8.11 7.35 -22.15
C ARG A 80 8.49 6.15 -21.29
N TRP A 81 9.59 5.46 -21.62
CA TRP A 81 10.07 4.30 -20.86
C TRP A 81 10.26 4.61 -19.36
N ARG A 82 10.88 5.75 -19.03
CA ARG A 82 11.10 6.17 -17.64
C ARG A 82 9.80 6.46 -16.92
N SER A 83 8.84 7.11 -17.60
CA SER A 83 7.52 7.39 -17.05
C SER A 83 6.69 6.14 -16.88
N GLU A 84 6.74 5.21 -17.82
CA GLU A 84 6.05 3.92 -17.76
C GLU A 84 6.55 3.08 -16.59
N ARG A 85 7.88 2.98 -16.42
CA ARG A 85 8.47 2.34 -15.24
C ARG A 85 7.97 2.97 -13.94
N ASN A 86 8.01 4.30 -13.83
CA ASN A 86 7.55 4.97 -12.61
C ASN A 86 6.04 4.78 -12.37
N TRP A 87 5.26 4.74 -13.45
CA TRP A 87 3.82 4.44 -13.41
C TRP A 87 3.57 3.03 -12.87
N TRP A 88 4.26 2.02 -13.38
CA TRP A 88 4.16 0.65 -12.88
C TRP A 88 4.53 0.53 -11.39
N ILE A 89 5.60 1.22 -10.96
CA ILE A 89 5.98 1.24 -9.55
C ILE A 89 4.86 1.88 -8.72
N SER A 90 4.29 3.00 -9.15
CA SER A 90 3.18 3.64 -8.43
C SER A 90 1.91 2.80 -8.39
N ALA A 91 1.62 2.08 -9.48
CA ALA A 91 0.48 1.17 -9.56
C ALA A 91 0.64 0.05 -8.54
N LEU A 92 1.80 -0.60 -8.50
CA LEU A 92 2.11 -1.63 -7.52
C LEU A 92 2.03 -1.10 -6.08
N THR A 93 2.64 0.05 -5.80
CA THR A 93 2.58 0.66 -4.45
C THR A 93 1.13 0.88 -4.01
N PHE A 94 0.29 1.48 -4.87
CA PHE A 94 -1.12 1.68 -4.58
C PHE A 94 -1.86 0.35 -4.38
N THR A 95 -1.65 -0.62 -5.28
CA THR A 95 -2.30 -1.93 -5.20
C THR A 95 -1.95 -2.65 -3.89
N ILE A 96 -0.69 -2.61 -3.44
CA ILE A 96 -0.29 -3.21 -2.16
C ILE A 96 -1.03 -2.56 -1.00
N TYR A 97 -1.04 -1.23 -0.92
CA TYR A 97 -1.76 -0.53 0.14
C TYR A 97 -3.28 -0.78 0.11
N TRP A 98 -3.86 -0.87 -1.08
CA TRP A 98 -5.26 -1.23 -1.24
C TRP A 98 -5.56 -2.65 -0.72
N MET A 99 -4.71 -3.62 -1.08
CA MET A 99 -4.80 -5.00 -0.58
C MET A 99 -4.67 -5.06 0.94
N LEU A 100 -3.75 -4.28 1.51
CA LEU A 100 -3.54 -4.15 2.95
C LEU A 100 -4.81 -3.66 3.68
N ILE A 101 -5.49 -2.63 3.16
CA ILE A 101 -6.77 -2.17 3.72
C ILE A 101 -7.85 -3.25 3.60
N ARG A 102 -7.95 -3.90 2.43
CA ARG A 102 -8.93 -4.97 2.20
C ARG A 102 -8.72 -6.14 3.15
N PHE A 103 -7.47 -6.55 3.36
CA PHE A 103 -7.11 -7.58 4.32
C PHE A 103 -7.58 -7.23 5.74
N GLN A 104 -7.34 -5.99 6.19
CA GLN A 104 -7.80 -5.54 7.50
C GLN A 104 -9.33 -5.56 7.61
N ALA A 105 -10.05 -5.14 6.57
CA ALA A 105 -11.51 -5.17 6.56
C ALA A 105 -12.07 -6.60 6.67
N MET A 106 -11.50 -7.55 5.90
CA MET A 106 -11.89 -8.97 5.96
C MET A 106 -11.60 -9.57 7.34
N LYS A 107 -10.43 -9.27 7.93
CA LYS A 107 -10.08 -9.71 9.29
C LYS A 107 -11.10 -9.23 10.31
N LYS A 108 -11.52 -7.96 10.25
CA LYS A 108 -12.54 -7.40 11.16
C LYS A 108 -13.88 -8.14 11.01
N GLN A 109 -14.29 -8.46 9.79
CA GLN A 109 -15.51 -9.23 9.51
C GLN A 109 -15.44 -10.64 10.11
N LEU A 110 -14.34 -11.36 9.92
CA LEU A 110 -14.16 -12.71 10.48
C LEU A 110 -14.20 -12.71 12.02
N LEU A 111 -13.53 -11.75 12.65
CA LEU A 111 -13.54 -11.61 14.12
C LEU A 111 -14.90 -11.17 14.68
N ALA A 112 -15.74 -10.53 13.86
CA ALA A 112 -17.11 -10.18 14.24
C ALA A 112 -18.06 -11.38 14.06
N ALA A 113 -17.85 -12.21 13.04
CA ALA A 113 -18.60 -13.44 12.83
C ALA A 113 -18.35 -14.45 13.96
N GLN A 114 -17.08 -14.71 14.30
CA GLN A 114 -16.72 -15.64 15.38
C GLN A 114 -17.37 -15.29 16.73
N ARG A 115 -17.46 -13.99 17.05
CA ARG A 115 -18.10 -13.50 18.29
C ARG A 115 -19.63 -13.62 18.33
N ARG A 116 -20.28 -13.93 17.20
CA ARG A 116 -21.73 -14.19 17.17
C ARG A 116 -22.05 -15.68 17.37
N ASP A 117 -21.08 -16.54 17.11
CA ASP A 117 -21.22 -18.00 17.22
C ASP A 117 -20.83 -18.51 18.63
N ASP A 118 -20.12 -17.69 19.41
CA ASP A 118 -19.80 -17.89 20.85
C ASP A 118 -20.89 -17.29 21.77
#